data_AF-A0A1S4E9V4-F1
#
_entry.id   AF-A0A1S4E9V4-F1
#
_cell.length_a   1.000
_cell.length_b   1.000
_cell.length_c   1.000
_cell.angle_alpha   90.00
_cell.angle_beta   90.00
_cell.angle_gamma   90.00
#
_symmetry.space_group_name_H-M   'P 1'
#
loop_
_entity.id
_entity.type
_entity.pdbx_description
1 polymer ?
#
loop_
_entity_poly.entity_id
_entity_poly.type
_entity_poly.pdbx_seq_one_letter_code
_entity_poly.pdbx_strand_id
1 'polypeptide(L)'
;MMESGESNPCIKGFMLFLAELYKLLEGHEQNVEVGNLLLRALHTLVSLPYDPQNSKITIVVTILKCCGFLLYPNHTAETEQLFVPLEEIKVLPLCNFKDQKMIESLENCKKSWQEEAQSVSNGGDGGEELSRTEEVFYGPDGSTTYVTLEESQFFEDSYRELDDGMSEEMQEEYEKFLAEIPNH
;
A
#
# COMPACT_ATOMS: atom_id res chain seq x y z
N MET A 1 -29.34 22.69 8.27
CA MET A 1 -29.35 21.26 7.93
C MET A 1 -27.92 20.90 7.62
N MET A 2 -27.23 20.24 8.54
CA MET A 2 -25.84 19.81 8.34
C MET A 2 -25.87 18.47 7.63
N GLU A 3 -25.20 18.39 6.48
CA GLU A 3 -25.09 17.18 5.68
C GLU A 3 -24.37 16.08 6.47
N SER A 4 -24.88 14.88 6.27
CA SER A 4 -24.54 13.61 6.89
C SER A 4 -23.05 13.27 6.82
N GLY A 5 -22.46 13.08 8.01
CA GLY A 5 -21.44 12.13 8.51
C GLY A 5 -20.45 11.37 7.61
N GLU A 6 -20.48 11.39 6.28
CA GLU A 6 -19.51 10.67 5.46
C GLU A 6 -18.18 11.44 5.42
N SER A 7 -17.06 10.77 5.74
CA SER A 7 -15.76 11.40 5.58
C SER A 7 -15.60 11.80 4.12
N ASN A 8 -15.25 13.06 3.86
CA ASN A 8 -15.10 13.59 2.52
C ASN A 8 -14.26 12.63 1.65
N PRO A 9 -14.80 12.03 0.58
CA PRO A 9 -14.11 11.02 -0.23
C PRO A 9 -12.77 11.53 -0.77
N CYS A 10 -12.62 12.84 -0.93
CA CYS A 10 -11.36 13.48 -1.31
C CYS A 10 -10.25 13.24 -0.28
N ILE A 11 -10.56 13.20 1.03
CA ILE A 11 -9.56 12.94 2.08
C ILE A 11 -9.04 11.51 1.97
N LYS A 12 -9.93 10.53 1.84
CA LYS A 12 -9.53 9.13 1.68
C LYS A 12 -8.67 8.95 0.42
N GLY A 13 -9.10 9.52 -0.71
CA GLY A 13 -8.36 9.44 -1.98
C GLY A 13 -6.99 10.09 -1.89
N PHE A 14 -6.90 11.28 -1.31
CA PHE A 14 -5.63 11.98 -1.10
C PHE A 14 -4.67 11.21 -0.20
N MET A 15 -5.17 10.65 0.91
CA MET A 15 -4.36 9.85 1.82
C MET A 15 -3.84 8.57 1.15
N LEU A 16 -4.66 7.89 0.34
CA LEU A 16 -4.24 6.72 -0.42
C LEU A 16 -3.18 7.09 -1.47
N PHE A 17 -3.37 8.21 -2.16
CA PHE A 17 -2.37 8.74 -3.08
C PHE A 17 -1.03 8.99 -2.39
N LEU A 18 -1.01 9.62 -1.21
CA LEU A 18 0.23 9.82 -0.45
C LEU A 18 0.87 8.50 -0.02
N ALA A 19 0.06 7.50 0.36
CA ALA A 19 0.57 6.19 0.75
C ALA A 19 1.21 5.44 -0.42
N GLU A 20 0.58 5.47 -1.60
CA GLU A 20 1.15 4.87 -2.81
C GLU A 20 2.37 5.64 -3.31
N LEU A 21 2.35 6.98 -3.26
CA LEU A 21 3.51 7.80 -3.59
C LEU A 21 4.69 7.50 -2.65
N TYR A 22 4.43 7.34 -1.35
CA TYR A 22 5.46 6.94 -0.39
C TYR A 22 6.08 5.59 -0.77
N LYS A 23 5.27 4.57 -1.07
CA LYS A 23 5.77 3.27 -1.52
C LYS A 23 6.58 3.37 -2.81
N LEU A 24 6.08 4.11 -3.80
CA LEU A 24 6.74 4.26 -5.10
C LEU A 24 8.12 4.94 -4.98
N LEU A 25 8.28 5.82 -3.99
CA LEU A 25 9.53 6.54 -3.76
C LEU A 25 10.51 5.78 -2.87
N GLU A 26 10.26 4.52 -2.49
CA GLU A 26 11.19 3.74 -1.68
C GLU A 26 12.61 3.75 -2.30
N GLY A 27 13.63 4.05 -1.48
CA GLY A 27 15.01 4.22 -1.94
C GLY A 27 15.36 5.61 -2.50
N HIS A 28 14.40 6.53 -2.64
CA HIS A 28 14.63 7.91 -3.07
C HIS A 28 14.64 8.89 -1.87
N GLU A 29 15.44 9.96 -1.94
CA GLU A 29 15.54 10.96 -0.85
C GLU A 29 14.18 11.61 -0.51
N GLN A 30 13.33 11.81 -1.52
CA GLN A 30 11.99 12.39 -1.38
C GLN A 30 11.04 11.52 -0.56
N ASN A 31 11.34 10.22 -0.39
CA ASN A 31 10.57 9.29 0.41
C ASN A 31 10.38 9.80 1.85
N VAL A 32 11.44 10.37 2.44
CA VAL A 32 11.45 10.86 3.82
C VAL A 32 10.46 12.02 3.99
N GLU A 33 10.40 12.94 3.03
CA GLU A 33 9.46 14.07 3.10
C GLU A 33 8.01 13.61 2.97
N VAL A 34 7.73 12.70 2.04
CA VAL A 34 6.38 12.14 1.84
C VAL A 34 5.95 11.31 3.04
N GLY A 35 6.84 10.49 3.62
CA GLY A 35 6.58 9.72 4.84
C GLY A 35 6.25 10.61 6.03
N ASN A 36 7.01 11.68 6.23
CA ASN A 36 6.73 12.69 7.26
C ASN A 36 5.39 13.39 7.06
N LEU A 37 5.05 13.75 5.82
CA LEU A 37 3.75 14.36 5.50
C LEU A 37 2.59 13.40 5.79
N LEU A 38 2.74 12.13 5.38
CA LEU A 38 1.75 11.08 5.60
C LEU A 38 1.52 10.84 7.10
N LEU A 39 2.59 10.74 7.88
CA LEU A 39 2.51 10.58 9.34
C LEU A 39 1.82 11.77 10.00
N ARG A 40 2.16 13.01 9.62
CA ARG A 40 1.46 14.21 10.13
C ARG A 40 -0.03 14.19 9.82
N ALA A 41 -0.41 13.77 8.60
CA ALA A 41 -1.81 13.66 8.21
C ALA A 41 -2.54 12.56 9.00
N LEU A 42 -1.90 11.40 9.22
CA LEU A 42 -2.44 10.33 10.07
C LEU A 42 -2.61 10.77 11.52
N HIS A 43 -1.60 11.42 12.11
CA HIS A 43 -1.64 11.99 13.46
C HIS A 43 -2.78 12.99 13.61
N THR A 44 -2.96 13.84 12.61
CA THR A 44 -4.09 14.79 12.58
C THR A 44 -5.42 14.04 12.62
N LEU A 45 -5.61 13.01 11.78
CA LEU A 45 -6.86 12.24 11.73
C LEU A 45 -7.17 11.51 13.04
N VAL A 46 -6.18 10.89 13.69
CA VAL A 46 -6.41 10.18 14.96
C VAL A 46 -6.62 11.13 16.14
N SER A 47 -6.08 12.36 16.07
CA SER A 47 -6.27 13.38 17.12
C SER A 47 -7.67 14.00 17.15
N LEU A 48 -8.44 13.89 16.05
CA LEU A 48 -9.81 14.39 16.01
C LEU A 48 -10.70 13.59 16.98
N PRO A 49 -11.74 14.19 17.59
CA PRO A 49 -12.69 13.47 18.43
C PRO A 49 -13.31 12.27 17.73
N TYR A 50 -13.52 11.17 18.45
CA TYR A 50 -14.17 9.99 17.88
C TYR A 50 -15.65 10.26 17.58
N ASP A 51 -16.06 9.92 16.36
CA ASP A 51 -17.44 9.96 15.88
C ASP A 51 -17.69 8.66 15.11
N PRO A 52 -18.62 7.79 15.59
CA PRO A 52 -18.96 6.53 14.92
C PRO A 52 -19.51 6.68 13.50
N GLN A 53 -19.98 7.86 13.12
CA GLN A 53 -20.48 8.13 11.77
C GLN A 53 -19.32 8.45 10.80
N ASN A 54 -18.19 8.91 11.33
CA ASN A 54 -17.04 9.33 10.52
C ASN A 54 -16.14 8.14 10.17
N SER A 55 -15.84 7.96 8.88
CA SER A 55 -14.95 6.92 8.37
C SER A 55 -13.45 7.15 8.62
N LYS A 56 -13.07 8.07 9.52
CA LYS A 56 -11.65 8.34 9.85
C LYS A 56 -10.88 7.10 10.30
N ILE A 57 -11.49 6.22 11.10
CA ILE A 57 -10.82 5.00 11.57
C ILE A 57 -10.57 4.07 10.39
N THR A 58 -11.56 3.93 9.52
CA THR A 58 -11.41 3.18 8.26
C THR A 58 -10.27 3.77 7.42
N ILE A 59 -10.17 5.09 7.26
CA ILE A 59 -9.07 5.72 6.52
C ILE A 59 -7.73 5.39 7.17
N VAL A 60 -7.54 5.73 8.46
CA VAL A 60 -6.27 5.52 9.17
C VAL A 60 -5.82 4.07 9.11
N VAL A 61 -6.73 3.12 9.40
CA VAL A 61 -6.41 1.69 9.37
C VAL A 61 -6.07 1.23 7.96
N THR A 62 -6.79 1.72 6.93
CA THR A 62 -6.49 1.35 5.54
C THR A 62 -5.10 1.83 5.14
N ILE A 63 -4.78 3.10 5.40
CA ILE A 63 -3.47 3.67 5.06
C ILE A 63 -2.34 2.93 5.78
N LEU A 64 -2.49 2.69 7.08
CA LEU A 64 -1.48 1.97 7.85
C LEU A 64 -1.34 0.52 7.38
N LYS A 65 -2.42 -0.14 6.94
CA LYS A 65 -2.28 -1.46 6.32
C LYS A 65 -1.56 -1.42 4.97
N CYS A 66 -1.76 -0.37 4.18
CA CYS A 66 -1.14 -0.23 2.87
C CYS A 66 0.38 0.03 2.93
N CYS A 67 0.85 0.82 3.88
CA CYS A 67 2.24 1.29 3.92
C CYS A 67 2.90 1.25 5.31
N GLY A 68 2.22 0.69 6.31
CA GLY A 68 2.72 0.64 7.69
C GLY A 68 3.99 -0.21 7.84
N PHE A 69 4.16 -1.24 7.03
CA PHE A 69 5.38 -2.06 7.00
C PHE A 69 6.62 -1.26 6.57
N LEU A 70 6.46 -0.24 5.72
CA LEU A 70 7.54 0.70 5.34
C LEU A 70 7.69 1.85 6.33
N LEU A 71 6.58 2.35 6.88
CA LEU A 71 6.61 3.44 7.86
C LEU A 71 7.24 3.00 9.18
N TYR A 72 6.96 1.78 9.64
CA TYR A 72 7.39 1.29 10.95
C TYR A 72 8.92 1.25 11.12
N PRO A 73 9.73 0.69 10.21
CA PRO A 73 11.20 0.70 10.36
C PRO A 73 11.80 2.10 10.17
N ASN A 74 11.23 2.93 9.30
CA ASN A 74 11.77 4.27 8.98
C ASN A 74 11.38 5.33 10.01
N HIS A 75 10.24 5.15 10.69
CA HIS A 75 9.60 6.11 11.59
C HIS A 75 8.93 5.38 12.77
N THR A 76 9.68 4.55 13.49
CA THR A 76 9.11 3.65 14.51
C THR A 76 8.36 4.40 15.58
N ALA A 77 8.97 5.41 16.21
CA ALA A 77 8.36 6.13 17.32
C ALA A 77 7.07 6.86 16.90
N GLU A 78 7.10 7.53 15.76
CA GLU A 78 5.96 8.27 15.21
C GLU A 78 4.83 7.33 14.79
N THR A 79 5.16 6.18 14.22
CA THR A 79 4.17 5.16 13.83
C THR A 79 3.55 4.52 15.07
N GLU A 80 4.34 4.23 16.11
CA GLU A 80 3.83 3.69 17.38
C GLU A 80 2.88 4.65 18.10
N GLN A 81 3.17 5.95 18.06
CA GLN A 81 2.31 6.96 18.68
C GLN A 81 0.91 7.00 18.06
N LEU A 82 0.72 6.53 16.82
CA LEU A 82 -0.61 6.42 16.21
C LEU A 82 -1.50 5.36 16.87
N PHE A 83 -0.90 4.34 17.50
CA PHE A 83 -1.65 3.25 18.12
C PHE A 83 -2.27 3.64 19.46
N VAL A 84 -1.65 4.56 20.20
CA VAL A 84 -2.18 5.03 21.51
C VAL A 84 -3.63 5.54 21.39
N PRO A 85 -3.95 6.53 20.53
CA PRO A 85 -5.32 7.00 20.38
C PRO A 85 -6.25 5.94 19.77
N LEU A 86 -5.74 5.02 18.95
CA LEU A 86 -6.56 3.93 18.39
C LEU A 86 -6.97 2.92 19.46
N GLU A 87 -6.07 2.57 20.37
CA GLU A 87 -6.35 1.70 21.52
C GLU A 87 -7.34 2.36 22.49
N GLU A 88 -7.21 3.66 22.73
CA GLU A 88 -8.18 4.43 23.52
C GLU A 88 -9.57 4.41 22.86
N ILE A 89 -9.65 4.61 21.55
CA ILE A 89 -10.92 4.57 20.80
C ILE A 89 -11.57 3.19 20.87
N LYS A 90 -10.79 2.11 20.74
CA LYS A 90 -11.28 0.72 20.77
C LYS A 90 -12.06 0.40 22.05
N VAL A 91 -11.67 0.97 23.19
CA VAL A 91 -12.32 0.75 24.50
C VAL A 91 -13.45 1.73 24.82
N LEU A 92 -13.72 2.71 23.95
CA LEU A 92 -14.82 3.65 24.17
C LEU A 92 -16.19 2.93 24.12
N PRO A 93 -17.13 3.26 25.03
CA PRO A 93 -18.47 2.66 25.03
C PRO A 93 -19.26 2.88 23.73
N LEU A 94 -18.95 3.95 22.99
CA LEU A 94 -19.60 4.32 21.75
C LEU A 94 -18.90 3.75 20.50
N CYS A 95 -17.77 3.06 20.67
CA CYS A 95 -17.03 2.48 19.55
C CYS A 95 -17.82 1.35 18.91
N ASN A 96 -18.08 1.47 17.61
CA ASN A 96 -18.83 0.45 16.90
C ASN A 96 -17.97 -0.82 16.68
N PHE A 97 -18.64 -1.97 16.53
CA PHE A 97 -17.95 -3.26 16.37
C PHE A 97 -17.01 -3.31 15.16
N LYS A 98 -17.36 -2.62 14.07
CA LYS A 98 -16.55 -2.58 12.85
C LYS A 98 -15.21 -1.88 13.10
N ASP A 99 -15.22 -0.72 13.73
CA ASP A 99 -14.02 0.06 14.05
C ASP A 99 -13.14 -0.70 15.05
N GLN A 100 -13.74 -1.33 16.06
CA GLN A 100 -13.02 -2.22 16.98
C GLN A 100 -12.28 -3.32 16.23
N LYS A 101 -12.96 -4.03 15.31
CA LYS A 101 -12.33 -5.08 14.49
C LYS A 101 -11.27 -4.57 13.54
N MET A 102 -11.43 -3.37 12.99
CA MET A 102 -10.41 -2.73 12.16
C MET A 102 -9.14 -2.44 12.97
N ILE A 103 -9.30 -1.89 14.18
CA ILE A 103 -8.18 -1.60 15.09
C ILE A 103 -7.49 -2.89 15.55
N GLU A 104 -8.23 -3.91 15.98
CA GLU A 104 -7.68 -5.24 16.34
C GLU A 104 -6.90 -5.86 15.17
N SER A 105 -7.43 -5.76 13.94
CA SER A 105 -6.73 -6.27 12.77
C SER A 105 -5.45 -5.49 12.49
N LEU A 106 -5.41 -4.19 12.75
CA LEU A 106 -4.21 -3.37 12.60
C LEU A 106 -3.15 -3.70 13.66
N GLU A 107 -3.55 -4.00 14.90
CA GLU A 107 -2.64 -4.46 15.97
C GLU A 107 -1.92 -5.76 15.56
N ASN A 108 -2.59 -6.66 14.83
CA ASN A 108 -1.95 -7.86 14.29
C ASN A 108 -0.93 -7.52 13.20
N CYS A 109 -1.23 -6.56 12.31
CA CYS A 109 -0.26 -6.10 11.31
C CYS A 109 0.98 -5.50 11.99
N LYS A 110 0.80 -4.68 13.04
CA LYS A 110 1.91 -4.09 13.81
C LYS A 110 2.89 -5.15 14.33
N LYS A 111 2.38 -6.27 14.86
CA LYS A 111 3.23 -7.36 15.35
C LYS A 111 4.10 -7.95 14.22
N SER A 112 3.52 -8.17 13.03
CA SER A 112 4.28 -8.62 11.85
C SER A 112 5.40 -7.64 11.51
N TRP A 113 5.09 -6.34 11.45
CA TRP A 113 6.08 -5.30 11.11
C TRP A 113 7.21 -5.22 12.16
N GLN A 114 6.88 -5.44 13.44
CA GLN A 114 7.87 -5.49 14.52
C GLN A 114 8.81 -6.69 14.39
N GLU A 115 8.26 -7.87 14.09
CA GLU A 115 9.03 -9.10 13.89
C GLU A 115 9.95 -8.98 12.66
N GLU A 116 9.45 -8.41 11.57
CA GLU A 116 10.21 -8.13 10.34
C GLU A 116 11.32 -7.10 10.57
N ALA A 117 11.05 -6.01 11.30
CA ALA A 117 12.09 -5.01 11.61
C ALA A 117 13.22 -5.58 12.50
N GLN A 118 12.90 -6.53 13.40
CA GLN A 118 13.88 -7.17 14.29
C GLN A 118 14.69 -8.27 13.60
N SER A 119 14.14 -8.94 12.59
CA SER A 119 14.87 -9.97 11.85
C SER A 119 15.98 -9.37 10.98
N VAL A 120 15.76 -8.17 10.43
CA VAL A 120 16.75 -7.44 9.62
C VAL A 120 17.91 -6.90 10.49
N SER A 121 17.68 -6.55 11.76
CA SER A 121 18.75 -6.01 12.63
C SER A 121 19.69 -7.07 13.20
N ASN A 122 19.31 -8.36 13.18
CA ASN A 122 20.10 -9.47 13.74
C ASN A 122 20.86 -10.29 12.68
N GLY A 123 20.79 -9.91 11.40
CA GLY A 123 21.46 -10.59 10.29
C GLY A 123 22.87 -10.04 10.02
N GLY A 124 23.83 -10.39 10.87
CA GLY A 124 25.24 -10.37 10.49
C GLY A 124 25.59 -11.64 9.71
N ASP A 125 26.08 -11.47 8.48
CA ASP A 125 26.72 -12.46 7.60
C ASP A 125 25.85 -13.61 7.10
N GLY A 126 25.41 -13.50 5.85
CA GLY A 126 24.64 -14.54 5.16
C GLY A 126 23.94 -13.97 3.93
N GLY A 127 24.70 -13.76 2.85
CA GLY A 127 24.13 -13.41 1.56
C GLY A 127 23.22 -14.52 1.04
N GLU A 128 21.91 -14.28 1.10
CA GLU A 128 20.96 -14.79 0.13
C GLU A 128 20.17 -13.59 -0.38
N GLU A 129 20.58 -13.07 -1.54
CA GLU A 129 19.70 -12.30 -2.41
C GLU A 129 18.49 -13.18 -2.75
N LEU A 130 17.42 -13.08 -1.97
CA LEU A 130 16.08 -13.44 -2.41
C LEU A 130 15.54 -12.31 -3.30
N SER A 131 16.21 -12.09 -4.43
CA SER A 131 15.62 -11.43 -5.59
C SER A 131 14.62 -12.40 -6.22
N ARG A 132 13.50 -12.63 -5.53
CA ARG A 132 12.27 -13.12 -6.17
C ARG A 132 11.44 -11.89 -6.49
N THR A 133 11.65 -11.39 -7.69
CA THR A 133 10.75 -10.43 -8.34
C THR A 133 9.42 -11.15 -8.55
N GLU A 134 8.53 -11.12 -7.56
CA GLU A 134 7.14 -11.54 -7.75
C GLU A 134 6.48 -10.50 -8.65
N GLU A 135 6.22 -10.85 -9.91
CA GLU A 135 5.54 -9.97 -10.84
C GLU A 135 4.10 -9.73 -10.36
N VAL A 136 3.81 -8.47 -10.05
CA VAL A 136 2.50 -8.04 -9.57
C VAL A 136 1.62 -7.71 -10.77
N PHE A 137 0.59 -8.52 -11.01
CA PHE A 137 -0.42 -8.25 -12.03
C PHE A 137 -1.64 -7.52 -11.42
N TYR A 138 -2.08 -6.46 -12.10
CA TYR A 138 -3.27 -5.71 -11.74
C TYR A 138 -4.44 -6.09 -12.65
N GLY A 139 -5.49 -6.66 -12.06
CA GLY A 139 -6.74 -6.93 -12.76
C GLY A 139 -7.52 -5.65 -13.07
N PRO A 140 -8.38 -5.64 -14.10
CA PRO A 140 -9.23 -4.51 -14.45
C PRO A 140 -10.26 -4.15 -13.36
N ASP A 141 -10.47 -5.04 -12.40
CA ASP A 141 -11.29 -4.83 -11.20
C ASP A 141 -10.50 -4.32 -9.99
N GLY A 142 -9.19 -4.07 -10.15
CA GLY A 142 -8.29 -3.63 -9.08
C GLY A 142 -7.87 -4.76 -8.13
N SER A 143 -8.15 -6.03 -8.47
CA SER A 143 -7.59 -7.16 -7.73
C SER A 143 -6.10 -7.28 -8.02
N THR A 144 -5.30 -7.34 -6.96
CA THR A 144 -3.87 -7.65 -7.03
C THR A 144 -3.71 -9.14 -6.77
N THR A 145 -3.23 -9.88 -7.78
CA THR A 145 -2.96 -11.31 -7.65
C THR A 145 -1.46 -11.51 -7.76
N TYR A 146 -0.86 -12.15 -6.75
CA TYR A 146 0.55 -12.51 -6.75
C TYR A 146 0.69 -13.80 -7.54
N VAL A 147 1.36 -13.73 -8.70
CA VAL A 147 1.60 -14.90 -9.55
C VAL A 147 2.82 -15.61 -8.99
N THR A 148 2.64 -16.85 -8.56
CA THR A 148 3.74 -17.69 -8.09
C THR A 148 4.61 -18.15 -9.28
N LEU A 149 5.87 -18.51 -9.02
CA LEU A 149 6.81 -18.98 -10.05
C LEU A 149 6.32 -20.23 -10.82
N GLU A 150 5.41 -21.00 -10.22
CA GLU A 150 4.77 -22.16 -10.85
C GLU A 150 3.66 -21.73 -11.82
N GLU A 151 2.97 -20.62 -11.52
CA GLU A 151 1.92 -20.06 -12.38
C GLU A 151 2.51 -19.25 -13.55
N SER A 152 3.67 -18.60 -13.37
CA SER A 152 4.34 -17.88 -14.47
C SER A 152 4.77 -18.81 -15.60
N GLN A 153 5.24 -20.02 -15.28
CA GLN A 153 5.58 -21.05 -16.26
C GLN A 153 4.35 -21.53 -17.04
N PHE A 154 3.20 -21.62 -16.39
CA PHE A 154 1.94 -21.97 -17.04
C PHE A 154 1.47 -20.89 -18.04
N PHE A 155 1.68 -19.61 -17.72
CA PHE A 155 1.39 -18.51 -18.64
C PHE A 155 2.36 -18.47 -19.82
N GLU A 156 3.67 -18.61 -19.59
CA GLU A 156 4.67 -18.65 -20.69
C GLU A 156 4.39 -19.78 -21.69
N ASP A 157 3.99 -20.95 -21.21
CA ASP A 157 3.63 -22.08 -22.09
C ASP A 157 2.31 -21.80 -22.84
N SER A 158 1.36 -21.09 -22.22
CA SER A 158 0.08 -20.72 -22.86
C SER A 158 0.23 -19.60 -23.91
N TYR A 159 1.18 -18.67 -23.76
CA TYR A 159 1.44 -17.62 -24.75
C TYR A 159 2.21 -18.12 -25.96
N ARG A 160 2.95 -19.23 -25.85
CA ARG A 160 3.60 -19.88 -27.00
C ARG A 160 2.63 -20.54 -27.98
N GLU A 161 1.41 -20.84 -27.55
CA GLU A 161 0.35 -21.40 -28.40
C GLU A 161 -0.63 -20.35 -28.94
N LEU A 162 -0.41 -19.06 -28.63
CA LEU A 162 -1.17 -17.91 -29.16
C LEU A 162 -0.34 -17.11 -30.18
N ASP A 163 0.38 -17.78 -31.06
CA ASP A 163 0.86 -17.19 -32.32
C ASP A 163 -0.25 -17.33 -33.38
N ASP A 164 -1.30 -16.53 -33.24
CA ASP A 164 -2.25 -16.33 -34.34
C ASP A 164 -2.91 -14.94 -34.21
N GLY A 165 -2.34 -13.96 -34.93
CA GLY A 165 -3.10 -12.78 -35.34
C GLY A 165 -2.69 -11.42 -34.79
N MET A 166 -1.40 -11.06 -34.81
CA MET A 166 -1.08 -9.63 -35.00
C MET A 166 -1.48 -9.28 -36.45
N SER A 167 -2.50 -8.44 -36.63
CA SER A 167 -2.90 -8.01 -37.97
C SER A 167 -1.73 -7.26 -38.63
N GLU A 168 -1.54 -7.44 -39.94
CA GLU A 168 -0.49 -6.74 -40.71
C GLU A 168 -0.53 -5.21 -40.45
N GLU A 169 -1.73 -4.66 -40.25
CA GLU A 169 -1.96 -3.25 -39.92
C GLU A 169 -1.36 -2.82 -38.57
N MET A 170 -1.39 -3.69 -37.55
CA MET A 170 -0.78 -3.40 -36.25
C MET A 170 0.75 -3.49 -36.32
N GLN A 171 1.26 -4.38 -37.17
CA GLN A 171 2.69 -4.56 -37.37
C GLN A 171 3.30 -3.37 -38.14
N GLU A 172 2.61 -2.84 -39.15
CA GLU A 172 3.04 -1.63 -39.87
C GLU A 172 3.07 -0.38 -38.97
N GLU A 173 2.10 -0.22 -38.07
CA GLU A 173 2.06 0.92 -37.14
C GLU A 173 3.16 0.82 -36.07
N TYR A 174 3.49 -0.39 -35.62
CA TYR A 174 4.61 -0.60 -34.71
C TYR A 174 5.96 -0.28 -35.37
N GLU A 175 6.16 -0.65 -36.63
CA GLU A 175 7.38 -0.32 -37.37
C GLU A 175 7.53 1.20 -37.61
N LYS A 176 6.43 1.91 -37.90
CA LYS A 176 6.45 3.39 -37.97
C LYS A 176 6.83 4.01 -36.63
N PHE A 177 6.24 3.53 -35.54
CA PHE A 177 6.54 4.02 -34.20
C PHE A 177 8.03 3.87 -33.87
N LEU A 178 8.64 2.72 -34.16
CA LEU A 178 10.08 2.52 -33.93
C LEU A 178 10.95 3.41 -34.82
N ALA A 179 10.52 3.72 -36.05
CA ALA A 179 11.24 4.62 -36.96
C ALA A 179 11.16 6.10 -36.53
N GLU A 180 10.16 6.48 -35.73
CA GLU A 180 9.97 7.86 -35.23
C GLU A 180 10.75 8.15 -33.93
N ILE A 181 11.31 7.13 -33.27
CA ILE A 181 12.16 7.33 -32.09
C ILE A 181 13.56 7.76 -32.57
N PRO A 182 14.02 9.00 -32.28
CA PRO A 182 15.38 9.39 -32.59
C PRO A 182 16.33 8.56 -31.71
N ASN A 183 17.18 7.75 -32.33
CA ASN A 183 18.29 7.09 -31.64
C ASN A 183 19.14 8.17 -30.96
N HIS A 184 19.15 8.18 -29.63
CA HIS A 184 20.01 9.03 -28.81
C HIS A 184 20.96 8.19 -27.98
#